data_AF-A0A5S6QF86-F1
#
_entry.id   AF-A0A5S6QF86-F1
#
_cell.length_a   1.000
_cell.length_b   1.000
_cell.length_c   1.000
_cell.angle_alpha   90.00
_cell.angle_beta   90.00
_cell.angle_gamma   90.00
#
_symmetry.space_group_name_H-M   'P 1'
#
loop_
_entity.id
_entity.type
_entity.pdbx_description
1 polymer ?
#
loop_
_entity_poly.entity_id
_entity_poly.type
_entity_poly.pdbx_seq_one_letter_code
_entity_poly.pdbx_strand_id
1 'polypeptide(L)'
;MSRDLKEFFTGMGVACSRTTSYNPQGNGQAERYVGVIWKAVTPALKSRGMALGQWRTELNEALHSVRSLLCTATNAIPPERMFNFIRRSATGMSLPSWLQRPGPVLLRKNERSSKMDPLVEEVELLEATPLYAHVRYPDRRESSVSLRHLAPAGSHEVEEIEALNVAPGEDSAHEPGKEPIGSGSPSPNFTTSSQPTERIDPLNHEAVQMSEGEPPGGASTLRRSARTRRPPERLDL
;
A
#
# COMPACT_ATOMS: atom_id res chain seq x y z
N MET A 1 10.44 -3.37 35.27
CA MET A 1 9.31 -4.33 35.17
C MET A 1 8.95 -4.76 36.57
N SER A 2 7.73 -4.48 37.02
CA SER A 2 7.26 -4.82 38.36
C SER A 2 7.17 -6.34 38.58
N ARG A 3 7.11 -6.76 39.84
CA ARG A 3 6.93 -8.17 40.21
C ARG A 3 5.59 -8.69 39.70
N ASP A 4 4.51 -7.98 39.99
CA ASP A 4 3.13 -8.35 39.63
C ASP A 4 2.98 -8.65 38.14
N LEU A 5 3.60 -7.82 37.28
CA LEU A 5 3.54 -7.99 35.84
C LEU A 5 4.32 -9.24 35.37
N LYS A 6 5.45 -9.55 36.01
CA LYS A 6 6.21 -10.77 35.71
C LYS A 6 5.45 -12.02 36.13
N GLU A 7 4.83 -12.01 37.31
CA GLU A 7 4.04 -13.14 37.80
C GLU A 7 2.83 -13.39 36.88
N PHE A 8 2.14 -12.33 36.47
CA PHE A 8 1.03 -12.40 35.51
C PHE A 8 1.44 -13.06 34.17
N PHE A 9 2.51 -12.58 33.53
CA PHE A 9 2.99 -13.17 32.27
C PHE A 9 3.51 -14.58 32.44
N THR A 10 4.22 -14.87 33.54
CA THR A 10 4.70 -16.22 33.85
C THR A 10 3.54 -17.19 34.01
N GLY A 11 2.45 -16.77 34.66
CA GLY A 11 1.22 -17.57 34.80
C GLY A 11 0.52 -17.87 33.47
N MET A 12 0.69 -17.01 32.46
CA MET A 12 0.21 -17.25 31.09
C MET A 12 1.21 -18.01 30.20
N GLY A 13 2.38 -18.38 30.72
CA GLY A 13 3.46 -19.00 29.94
C GLY A 13 4.15 -18.05 28.95
N VAL A 14 4.08 -16.74 29.18
CA VAL A 14 4.67 -15.71 28.30
C VAL A 14 6.03 -15.27 28.82
N ALA A 15 7.07 -15.48 28.02
CA ALA A 15 8.42 -15.01 28.32
C ALA A 15 8.52 -13.47 28.22
N CYS A 16 9.19 -12.86 29.18
CA CYS A 16 9.40 -11.41 29.23
C CYS A 16 10.89 -11.07 29.05
N SER A 17 11.19 -10.14 28.14
CA SER A 17 12.53 -9.59 27.93
C SER A 17 12.56 -8.08 28.19
N ARG A 18 13.77 -7.52 28.32
CA ARG A 18 14.01 -6.08 28.46
C ARG A 18 14.99 -5.63 27.40
N THR A 19 14.80 -4.44 26.85
CA THR A 19 15.83 -3.75 26.07
C THR A 19 16.84 -3.08 26.97
N THR A 20 17.99 -2.70 26.41
CA THR A 20 19.00 -1.94 27.14
C THR A 20 18.46 -0.57 27.54
N SER A 21 18.88 -0.10 28.72
CA SER A 21 18.44 1.19 29.27
C SER A 21 18.76 2.33 28.30
N TYR A 22 17.83 3.29 28.18
CA TYR A 22 17.97 4.49 27.35
C TYR A 22 18.28 4.21 25.86
N ASN A 23 17.92 3.04 25.36
CA ASN A 23 18.11 2.65 23.97
C ASN A 23 16.76 2.33 23.29
N PRO A 24 15.99 3.36 22.86
CA PRO A 24 14.70 3.16 22.23
C PRO A 24 14.79 2.39 20.90
N GLN A 25 15.95 2.42 20.24
CA GLN A 25 16.21 1.67 19.00
C GLN A 25 16.05 0.16 19.20
N GLY A 26 16.29 -0.36 20.41
CA GLY A 26 16.07 -1.76 20.75
C GLY A 26 14.61 -2.22 20.56
N ASN A 27 13.66 -1.29 20.65
CA ASN A 27 12.23 -1.51 20.34
C ASN A 27 11.79 -0.73 19.09
N GLY A 28 12.72 -0.43 18.18
CA GLY A 28 12.51 0.52 17.08
C GLY A 28 11.31 0.22 16.18
N GLN A 29 10.92 -1.06 16.03
CA GLN A 29 9.70 -1.42 15.32
C GLN A 29 8.45 -0.88 16.05
N ALA A 30 8.32 -1.13 17.35
CA ALA A 30 7.19 -0.63 18.14
C ALA A 30 7.17 0.91 18.16
N GLU A 31 8.32 1.55 18.37
CA GLU A 31 8.45 3.02 18.36
C GLU A 31 8.05 3.62 17.00
N ARG A 32 8.48 3.00 15.90
CA ARG A 32 8.07 3.41 14.55
C ARG A 32 6.55 3.32 14.38
N TYR A 33 5.93 2.25 14.87
CA TYR A 33 4.49 2.06 14.77
C TYR A 33 3.69 3.08 15.60
N VAL A 34 4.20 3.52 16.75
CA VAL A 34 3.58 4.63 17.50
C VAL A 34 3.46 5.87 16.63
N GLY A 35 4.54 6.23 15.92
CA GLY A 35 4.52 7.35 14.97
C GLY A 35 3.56 7.14 13.79
N VAL A 36 3.49 5.92 13.24
CA VAL A 36 2.55 5.56 12.17
C VAL A 36 1.09 5.70 12.61
N ILE A 37 0.76 5.24 13.83
CA ILE A 37 -0.60 5.34 14.38
C ILE A 37 -1.01 6.81 14.52
N TRP A 38 -0.16 7.66 15.10
CA TRP A 38 -0.46 9.09 15.20
C TRP A 38 -0.60 9.78 13.84
N LYS A 39 0.22 9.38 12.85
CA LYS A 39 0.09 9.85 11.46
C LYS A 39 -1.19 9.39 10.77
N ALA A 40 -1.83 8.31 11.22
CA ALA A 40 -3.13 7.87 10.73
C ALA A 40 -4.30 8.53 11.48
N VAL A 41 -4.20 8.68 12.80
CA VAL A 41 -5.22 9.32 13.65
C VAL A 41 -5.38 10.81 13.34
N THR A 42 -4.27 11.52 13.18
CA THR A 42 -4.28 12.99 12.97
C THR A 42 -5.10 13.41 11.75
N PRO A 43 -4.89 12.86 10.54
CA PRO A 43 -5.70 13.20 9.38
C PRO A 43 -7.16 12.72 9.50
N ALA A 44 -7.41 11.59 10.16
CA ALA A 44 -8.78 11.11 10.40
C ALA A 44 -9.59 12.05 11.30
N LEU A 45 -8.96 12.63 12.33
CA LEU A 45 -9.59 13.66 13.16
C LEU A 45 -9.80 14.96 12.39
N LYS A 46 -8.79 15.39 11.61
CA LYS A 46 -8.88 16.62 10.79
C LYS A 46 -10.00 16.54 9.75
N SER A 47 -10.18 15.40 9.08
CA SER A 47 -11.25 15.22 8.08
C SER A 47 -12.65 15.28 8.70
N ARG A 48 -12.76 15.06 10.01
CA ARG A 48 -14.01 15.13 10.77
C ARG A 48 -14.16 16.41 11.59
N GLY A 49 -13.23 17.36 11.47
CA GLY A 49 -13.24 18.59 12.25
C GLY A 49 -13.09 18.38 13.77
N MET A 50 -12.51 17.25 14.18
CA MET A 50 -12.38 16.87 15.59
C MET A 50 -11.04 17.34 16.19
N ALA A 51 -11.05 17.61 17.50
CA ALA A 51 -9.84 17.98 18.23
C ALA A 51 -8.95 16.76 18.53
N LEU A 52 -7.63 16.98 18.65
CA LEU A 52 -6.66 15.90 18.92
C LEU A 52 -6.96 15.11 20.21
N GLY A 53 -7.54 15.76 21.22
CA GLY A 53 -7.95 15.11 22.48
C GLY A 53 -9.00 14.01 22.30
N GLN A 54 -9.74 14.02 21.19
CA GLN A 54 -10.76 13.01 20.87
C GLN A 54 -10.18 11.78 20.14
N TRP A 55 -8.85 11.63 20.05
CA TRP A 55 -8.19 10.55 19.32
C TRP A 55 -8.73 9.13 19.56
N ARG A 56 -9.29 8.84 20.74
CA ARG A 56 -9.92 7.55 21.04
C ARG A 56 -11.08 7.20 20.11
N THR A 57 -11.82 8.18 19.61
CA THR A 57 -12.96 7.94 18.70
C THR A 57 -12.47 7.42 17.34
N GLU A 58 -11.35 7.94 16.85
CA GLU A 58 -10.77 7.58 15.55
C GLU A 58 -9.70 6.48 15.62
N LEU A 59 -9.30 6.05 16.82
CA LEU A 59 -8.25 5.06 17.00
C LEU A 59 -8.56 3.76 16.27
N ASN A 60 -9.80 3.27 16.35
CA ASN A 60 -10.18 2.00 15.71
C ASN A 60 -10.09 2.09 14.18
N GLU A 61 -10.57 3.20 13.60
CA GLU A 61 -10.48 3.45 12.15
C GLU A 61 -9.02 3.60 11.69
N ALA A 62 -8.21 4.36 12.44
CA ALA A 62 -6.78 4.53 12.15
C ALA A 62 -6.02 3.20 12.26
N LEU A 63 -6.30 2.40 13.28
CA LEU A 63 -5.70 1.07 13.43
C LEU A 63 -6.18 0.09 12.36
N HIS A 64 -7.41 0.26 11.88
CA HIS A 64 -7.93 -0.52 10.77
C HIS A 64 -7.18 -0.16 9.48
N SER A 65 -7.04 1.12 9.17
CA SER A 65 -6.38 1.58 7.95
C SER A 65 -4.92 1.14 7.93
N VAL A 66 -4.17 1.32 9.02
CA VAL A 66 -2.78 0.87 9.14
C VAL A 66 -2.63 -0.65 8.88
N ARG A 67 -3.58 -1.47 9.33
CA ARG A 67 -3.55 -2.94 9.10
C ARG A 67 -3.98 -3.35 7.70
N SER A 68 -4.55 -2.44 6.90
CA SER A 68 -5.09 -2.73 5.58
C SER A 68 -4.31 -2.03 4.45
N LEU A 69 -3.30 -1.23 4.81
CA LEU A 69 -2.40 -0.60 3.87
C LEU A 69 -1.30 -1.59 3.43
N LEU A 70 -1.13 -1.70 2.11
CA LEU A 70 -0.09 -2.52 1.49
C LEU A 70 1.29 -2.00 1.89
N CYS A 71 2.14 -2.88 2.42
CA CYS A 71 3.54 -2.55 2.61
C CYS A 71 4.27 -2.68 1.27
N THR A 72 4.78 -1.58 0.71
CA THR A 72 5.50 -1.59 -0.58
C THR A 72 6.76 -2.45 -0.57
N ALA A 73 7.43 -2.58 0.57
CA ALA A 73 8.64 -3.39 0.70
C ALA A 73 8.35 -4.91 0.70
N THR A 74 7.17 -5.33 1.15
CA THR A 74 6.82 -6.76 1.27
C THR A 74 5.68 -7.18 0.35
N ASN A 75 5.08 -6.22 -0.37
CA ASN A 75 3.92 -6.39 -1.22
C ASN A 75 2.77 -7.18 -0.58
N ALA A 76 2.56 -7.00 0.72
CA ALA A 76 1.52 -7.68 1.49
C ALA A 76 1.00 -6.77 2.61
N ILE A 77 -0.23 -7.01 3.07
CA ILE A 77 -0.77 -6.37 4.29
C ILE A 77 -0.46 -7.23 5.54
N PRO A 78 -0.37 -6.64 6.74
CA PRO A 78 -0.10 -7.39 7.98
C PRO A 78 -0.97 -8.65 8.21
N PRO A 79 -2.31 -8.63 8.01
CA PRO A 79 -3.15 -9.81 8.21
C PRO A 79 -2.92 -10.90 7.16
N GLU A 80 -2.58 -10.55 5.91
CA GLU A 80 -2.21 -11.54 4.89
C GLU A 80 -0.98 -12.33 5.33
N ARG A 81 0.03 -11.64 5.89
CA ARG A 81 1.24 -12.29 6.40
C ARG A 81 1.01 -13.10 7.68
N MET A 82 0.08 -12.68 8.52
CA MET A 82 -0.16 -13.33 9.82
C MET A 82 -1.08 -14.54 9.70
N PHE A 83 -2.04 -14.50 8.78
CA PHE A 83 -3.12 -15.50 8.74
C PHE A 83 -3.36 -16.12 7.35
N ASN A 84 -2.61 -15.73 6.32
CA ASN A 84 -2.79 -16.20 4.94
C ASN A 84 -4.22 -16.03 4.38
N PHE A 85 -4.97 -15.04 4.88
CA PHE A 85 -6.25 -14.63 4.29
C PHE A 85 -6.19 -13.16 3.84
N ILE A 86 -6.86 -12.87 2.72
CA ILE A 86 -7.06 -11.48 2.27
C ILE A 86 -8.04 -10.82 3.23
N ARG A 87 -7.58 -9.79 3.96
CA ARG A 87 -8.45 -9.06 4.88
C ARG A 87 -9.36 -8.12 4.08
N ARG A 88 -10.66 -8.23 4.33
CA ARG A 88 -11.66 -7.29 3.84
C ARG A 88 -11.46 -5.92 4.48
N SER A 89 -11.76 -4.84 3.73
CA SER A 89 -11.84 -3.44 4.24
C SER A 89 -12.61 -3.35 5.58
N ALA A 90 -12.53 -2.23 6.30
CA ALA A 90 -13.31 -1.97 7.53
C ALA A 90 -14.80 -2.16 7.27
N THR A 91 -15.18 -1.86 6.04
CA THR A 91 -16.51 -1.95 5.46
C THR A 91 -16.77 -3.25 4.67
N GLY A 92 -15.90 -4.26 4.75
CA GLY A 92 -16.17 -5.60 4.23
C GLY A 92 -15.84 -5.83 2.75
N MET A 93 -15.65 -4.78 1.95
CA MET A 93 -15.03 -4.72 0.61
C MET A 93 -15.40 -3.33 0.09
N SER A 94 -14.41 -2.50 -0.26
CA SER A 94 -14.72 -1.18 -0.80
C SER A 94 -15.25 -1.32 -2.22
N LEU A 95 -16.54 -1.07 -2.42
CA LEU A 95 -17.07 -0.81 -3.75
C LEU A 95 -16.45 0.49 -4.27
N PRO A 96 -15.96 0.54 -5.52
CA PRO A 96 -15.62 1.80 -6.19
C PRO A 96 -16.74 2.84 -6.00
N SER A 97 -16.39 4.11 -5.82
CA SER A 97 -17.36 5.19 -5.54
C SER A 97 -18.50 5.26 -6.57
N TRP A 98 -18.21 4.96 -7.84
CA TRP A 98 -19.20 4.91 -8.92
C TRP A 98 -20.18 3.72 -8.83
N LEU A 99 -19.88 2.69 -8.03
CA LEU A 99 -20.78 1.57 -7.73
C LEU A 99 -21.57 1.76 -6.43
N GLN A 100 -21.28 2.80 -5.64
CA GLN A 100 -21.95 3.02 -4.35
C GLN A 100 -23.31 3.71 -4.49
N ARG A 101 -23.58 4.37 -5.61
CA ARG A 101 -24.82 5.10 -5.87
C ARG A 101 -25.52 4.54 -7.10
N PRO A 102 -26.85 4.42 -7.09
CA PRO A 102 -27.61 4.14 -8.29
C PRO A 102 -27.32 5.17 -9.38
N GLY A 103 -27.32 4.75 -10.65
CA GLY A 103 -27.02 5.63 -11.76
C GLY A 103 -26.57 4.92 -13.04
N PRO A 104 -26.30 5.67 -14.12
CA PRO A 104 -25.92 5.09 -15.40
C PRO A 104 -24.54 4.42 -15.32
N VAL A 105 -24.46 3.18 -15.81
CA VAL A 105 -23.23 2.40 -15.94
C VAL A 105 -23.21 1.68 -17.29
N LEU A 106 -22.02 1.40 -17.81
CA LEU A 106 -21.85 0.65 -19.04
C LEU A 106 -21.70 -0.83 -18.74
N LEU A 107 -22.55 -1.66 -19.35
CA LEU A 107 -22.51 -3.11 -19.27
C LEU A 107 -21.97 -3.70 -20.58
N ARG A 108 -20.96 -4.56 -20.48
CA ARG A 108 -20.42 -5.31 -21.63
C ARG A 108 -21.47 -6.26 -22.23
N LYS A 109 -21.67 -6.19 -23.55
CA LYS A 109 -22.45 -7.17 -24.31
C LYS A 109 -21.60 -8.41 -24.63
N ASN A 110 -21.91 -9.53 -23.98
CA ASN A 110 -21.19 -10.79 -24.22
C ASN A 110 -21.64 -11.46 -25.52
N GLU A 111 -22.93 -11.38 -25.85
CA GLU A 111 -23.51 -11.92 -27.08
C GLU A 111 -23.67 -10.77 -28.08
N ARG A 112 -23.06 -10.94 -29.26
CA ARG A 112 -23.13 -9.97 -30.36
C ARG A 112 -23.42 -10.71 -31.65
N SER A 113 -24.39 -10.23 -32.41
CA SER A 113 -24.76 -10.77 -33.73
C SER A 113 -23.81 -10.34 -34.84
N SER A 114 -23.22 -9.16 -34.72
CA SER A 114 -22.29 -8.58 -35.68
C SER A 114 -21.06 -8.01 -35.00
N LYS A 115 -19.95 -7.95 -35.73
CA LYS A 115 -18.73 -7.27 -35.28
C LYS A 115 -18.94 -5.76 -35.12
N MET A 116 -19.91 -5.20 -35.83
CA MET A 116 -20.26 -3.78 -35.81
C MET A 116 -21.19 -3.41 -34.66
N ASP A 117 -21.73 -4.38 -33.94
CA ASP A 117 -22.61 -4.12 -32.80
C ASP A 117 -21.82 -3.47 -31.65
N PRO A 118 -22.41 -2.50 -30.93
CA PRO A 118 -21.80 -1.87 -29.77
C PRO A 118 -21.29 -2.91 -28.75
N LEU A 119 -20.08 -2.68 -28.23
CA LEU A 119 -19.45 -3.56 -27.25
C LEU A 119 -20.09 -3.47 -25.86
N VAL A 120 -20.73 -2.34 -25.58
CA VAL A 120 -21.32 -2.00 -24.30
C VAL A 120 -22.72 -1.43 -24.50
N GLU A 121 -23.56 -1.57 -23.49
CA GLU A 121 -24.86 -0.93 -23.37
C GLU A 121 -24.89 -0.08 -22.11
N GLU A 122 -25.56 1.07 -22.16
CA GLU A 122 -25.84 1.82 -20.94
C GLU A 122 -27.03 1.18 -20.22
N VAL A 123 -26.85 0.89 -18.93
CA VAL A 123 -27.87 0.34 -18.03
C VAL A 123 -27.88 1.14 -16.74
N GLU A 124 -29.01 1.15 -16.05
CA GLU A 124 -29.13 1.81 -14.75
C GLU A 124 -28.68 0.86 -13.65
N LEU A 125 -27.64 1.21 -12.89
CA LEU A 125 -27.26 0.53 -11.66
C LEU A 125 -28.31 0.81 -10.58
N LEU A 126 -28.84 -0.24 -9.97
CA LEU A 126 -29.79 -0.14 -8.85
C LEU A 126 -29.08 -0.29 -7.51
N GLU A 127 -28.33 -1.38 -7.38
CA GLU A 127 -27.54 -1.68 -6.20
C GLU A 127 -26.31 -2.50 -6.59
N ALA A 128 -25.24 -2.35 -5.83
CA ALA A 128 -24.05 -3.16 -5.98
C ALA A 128 -23.67 -3.79 -4.65
N THR A 129 -23.30 -5.06 -4.72
CA THR A 129 -22.53 -5.73 -3.68
C THR A 129 -21.10 -5.90 -4.20
N PRO A 130 -20.13 -6.17 -3.32
CA PRO A 130 -18.77 -6.46 -3.74
C PRO A 130 -18.57 -7.67 -4.66
N LEU A 131 -19.61 -8.50 -4.87
CA LEU A 131 -19.54 -9.71 -5.69
C LEU A 131 -20.31 -9.56 -7.02
N TYR A 132 -21.41 -8.81 -7.01
CA TYR A 132 -22.30 -8.62 -8.16
C TYR A 132 -23.07 -7.31 -8.04
N ALA A 133 -23.67 -6.87 -9.13
CA ALA A 133 -24.55 -5.71 -9.18
C ALA A 133 -25.91 -6.08 -9.74
N HIS A 134 -26.95 -5.39 -9.29
CA HIS A 134 -28.27 -5.40 -9.90
C HIS A 134 -28.42 -4.19 -10.81
N VAL A 135 -28.80 -4.44 -12.05
CA VAL A 135 -28.95 -3.42 -13.09
C VAL A 135 -30.32 -3.51 -13.73
N ARG A 136 -30.80 -2.38 -14.24
CA ARG A 136 -32.02 -2.25 -15.04
C ARG A 136 -31.66 -1.84 -16.46
N TYR A 137 -32.13 -2.63 -17.41
CA TYR A 137 -31.97 -2.38 -18.83
C TYR A 137 -32.98 -1.32 -19.32
N PRO A 138 -32.77 -0.72 -20.51
CA PRO A 138 -33.70 0.24 -21.10
C PRO A 138 -35.13 -0.29 -21.30
N ASP A 139 -35.28 -1.60 -21.47
CA ASP A 139 -36.57 -2.31 -21.57
C ASP A 139 -37.26 -2.53 -20.21
N ARG A 140 -36.71 -1.97 -19.13
CA ARG A 140 -37.11 -2.12 -17.71
C ARG A 140 -36.89 -3.50 -17.12
N ARG A 141 -36.21 -4.40 -17.82
CA ARG A 141 -35.82 -5.69 -17.24
C ARG A 141 -34.73 -5.47 -16.20
N GLU A 142 -34.80 -6.20 -15.09
CA GLU A 142 -33.76 -6.20 -14.07
C GLU A 142 -32.97 -7.52 -14.11
N SER A 143 -31.67 -7.44 -13.85
CA SER A 143 -30.79 -8.62 -13.84
C SER A 143 -29.59 -8.43 -12.91
N SER A 144 -29.05 -9.55 -12.43
CA SER A 144 -27.78 -9.60 -11.70
C SER A 144 -26.61 -9.79 -12.66
N VAL A 145 -25.61 -8.92 -12.56
CA VAL A 145 -24.41 -8.95 -13.41
C VAL A 145 -23.13 -8.97 -12.58
N SER A 146 -22.06 -9.53 -13.13
CA SER A 146 -20.74 -9.49 -12.50
C SER A 146 -20.12 -8.10 -12.63
N LEU A 147 -19.50 -7.61 -11.54
CA LEU A 147 -18.82 -6.31 -11.53
C LEU A 147 -17.74 -6.16 -12.63
N ARG A 148 -17.14 -7.28 -13.07
CA ARG A 148 -16.13 -7.29 -14.14
C ARG A 148 -16.67 -6.94 -15.53
N HIS A 149 -17.98 -6.95 -15.70
CA HIS A 149 -18.65 -6.57 -16.94
C HIS A 149 -19.16 -5.13 -16.91
N LEU A 150 -18.99 -4.43 -15.80
CA LEU A 150 -19.42 -3.05 -15.62
C LEU A 150 -18.25 -2.08 -15.77
N ALA A 151 -18.54 -0.91 -16.32
CA ALA A 151 -17.66 0.23 -16.36
C ALA A 151 -18.45 1.50 -15.99
N PRO A 152 -17.79 2.52 -15.42
CA PRO A 152 -18.44 3.81 -15.21
C PRO A 152 -18.88 4.41 -16.55
N ALA A 153 -20.07 5.01 -16.60
CA ALA A 153 -20.59 5.62 -17.82
C ALA A 153 -19.86 6.90 -18.25
N GLY A 154 -19.05 7.47 -17.35
CA GLY A 154 -18.44 8.79 -17.55
C GLY A 154 -19.48 9.88 -17.33
N SER A 155 -19.37 10.61 -16.23
CA SER A 155 -20.11 11.85 -16.01
C SER A 155 -19.15 13.02 -16.12
N HIS A 156 -19.63 14.15 -16.66
CA HIS A 156 -18.88 15.41 -16.79
C HIS A 156 -18.37 15.99 -15.45
N GLU A 157 -18.82 15.45 -14.31
CA GLU A 157 -18.42 15.92 -12.97
C GLU A 157 -16.98 15.56 -12.58
N VAL A 158 -16.33 14.63 -13.28
CA VAL A 158 -14.95 14.23 -12.96
C VAL A 158 -13.94 15.35 -13.31
N GLU A 159 -14.29 16.25 -14.22
CA GLU A 159 -13.44 17.39 -14.60
C GLU A 159 -13.36 18.47 -13.51
N GLU A 160 -14.40 18.65 -12.68
CA GLU A 160 -14.40 19.68 -11.61
C GLU A 160 -13.55 19.29 -10.41
N ILE A 161 -13.42 17.99 -10.10
CA ILE A 161 -12.63 17.52 -8.96
C ILE A 161 -11.13 17.53 -9.28
N GLU A 162 -10.74 17.31 -10.54
CA GLU A 162 -9.34 17.40 -10.97
C GLU A 162 -8.89 18.86 -11.16
N ALA A 163 -9.78 19.78 -11.54
CA ALA A 163 -9.47 21.20 -11.73
C ALA A 163 -9.16 21.95 -10.42
N LEU A 164 -9.70 21.52 -9.28
CA LEU A 164 -9.43 22.14 -7.97
C LEU A 164 -8.09 21.73 -7.36
N ASN A 165 -7.43 20.69 -7.89
CA ASN A 165 -6.16 20.17 -7.37
C ASN A 165 -4.92 20.67 -8.13
N VAL A 166 -5.09 21.50 -9.16
CA VAL A 166 -3.99 22.09 -9.94
C VAL A 166 -4.04 23.62 -9.81
N ALA A 167 -3.71 24.13 -8.62
CA ALA A 167 -3.27 25.52 -8.49
C ALA A 167 -1.74 25.55 -8.63
N PRO A 168 -1.16 26.22 -9.65
CA PRO A 168 0.27 26.46 -9.72
C PRO A 168 0.64 27.47 -8.61
N GLY A 169 1.58 27.10 -7.74
CA GLY A 169 2.15 28.03 -6.78
C GLY A 169 2.88 29.15 -7.52
N GLU A 170 2.45 30.39 -7.27
CA GLU A 170 3.13 31.59 -7.76
C GLU A 170 4.53 31.68 -7.15
N ASP A 171 5.52 31.67 -8.04
CA ASP A 171 6.93 31.82 -7.77
C ASP A 171 7.22 33.32 -7.57
N SER A 172 7.30 33.76 -6.31
CA SER A 172 7.63 35.15 -6.00
C SER A 172 9.11 35.28 -5.69
N ALA A 173 9.86 35.69 -6.71
CA ALA A 173 11.25 36.08 -6.63
C ALA A 173 11.47 37.25 -5.65
N HIS A 174 12.43 37.12 -4.73
CA HIS A 174 13.07 38.25 -4.09
C HIS A 174 14.56 37.93 -3.80
N GLU A 175 15.44 38.79 -4.30
CA GLU A 175 16.91 38.76 -4.21
C GLU A 175 17.35 40.21 -3.88
N PRO A 176 18.59 40.48 -3.41
CA PRO A 176 19.09 40.29 -2.05
C PRO A 176 19.51 41.62 -1.39
N GLY A 177 19.88 41.59 -0.10
CA GLY A 177 20.89 42.50 0.45
C GLY A 177 20.53 43.29 1.71
N LYS A 178 21.11 42.88 2.85
CA LYS A 178 22.02 43.64 3.73
C LYS A 178 22.02 43.06 5.15
N GLU A 179 23.10 42.36 5.48
CA GLU A 179 23.67 42.22 6.83
C GLU A 179 23.98 43.64 7.40
N PRO A 180 24.03 43.88 8.75
CA PRO A 180 25.00 43.15 9.57
C PRO A 180 24.79 43.00 11.11
N ILE A 181 25.63 42.12 11.67
CA ILE A 181 26.20 42.07 13.05
C ILE A 181 25.36 41.42 14.16
N GLY A 182 25.91 40.34 14.75
CA GLY A 182 26.01 40.28 16.21
C GLY A 182 26.04 38.91 16.89
N SER A 183 27.24 38.33 16.97
CA SER A 183 27.77 37.53 18.10
C SER A 183 27.35 36.07 18.33
N GLY A 184 28.37 35.19 18.39
CA GLY A 184 28.42 34.11 19.38
C GLY A 184 28.55 32.65 18.90
N SER A 185 29.66 32.29 18.23
CA SER A 185 30.15 30.89 18.08
C SER A 185 30.54 30.25 19.45
N PRO A 186 30.96 28.97 19.56
CA PRO A 186 31.13 27.93 18.53
C PRO A 186 30.62 26.51 18.88
N SER A 187 30.24 25.75 17.85
CA SER A 187 30.36 24.28 17.82
C SER A 187 31.77 23.90 17.34
N PRO A 188 32.37 22.78 17.79
CA PRO A 188 33.60 22.28 17.19
C PRO A 188 33.28 21.44 15.95
N ASN A 189 33.87 21.83 14.83
CA ASN A 189 33.95 21.04 13.61
C ASN A 189 34.97 19.92 13.76
N PHE A 190 34.70 18.75 13.19
CA PHE A 190 35.74 17.98 12.51
C PHE A 190 35.18 17.40 11.20
N THR A 191 35.66 17.97 10.11
CA THR A 191 35.62 17.41 8.75
C THR A 191 36.81 16.45 8.62
N THR A 192 36.64 15.32 7.92
CA THR A 192 37.35 15.02 6.64
C THR A 192 37.39 13.51 6.35
N SER A 193 37.09 13.23 5.07
CA SER A 193 37.58 12.12 4.23
C SER A 193 36.77 10.84 4.11
N SER A 194 36.15 10.77 2.93
CA SER A 194 35.96 9.60 2.07
C SER A 194 37.12 8.60 2.04
N GLN A 195 36.82 7.31 2.23
CA GLN A 195 36.97 6.23 1.23
C GLN A 195 36.20 4.96 1.69
N PRO A 196 35.77 4.08 0.76
CA PRO A 196 35.04 2.85 1.08
C PRO A 196 36.00 1.66 1.18
N THR A 197 35.99 0.95 2.32
CA THR A 197 36.81 -0.26 2.49
C THR A 197 35.98 -1.39 3.09
N GLU A 198 35.86 -2.43 2.26
CA GLU A 198 35.81 -3.86 2.54
C GLU A 198 34.58 -4.48 3.26
N ARG A 199 33.86 -5.26 2.45
CA ARG A 199 33.07 -6.41 2.88
C ARG A 199 34.00 -7.41 3.55
N ILE A 200 33.63 -7.84 4.75
CA ILE A 200 34.20 -9.00 5.41
C ILE A 200 33.10 -10.07 5.44
N ASP A 201 33.21 -11.05 4.54
CA ASP A 201 32.65 -12.39 4.74
C ASP A 201 33.74 -13.24 5.42
N PRO A 202 33.39 -14.00 6.47
CA PRO A 202 33.89 -15.37 6.51
C PRO A 202 32.90 -16.32 7.20
N LEU A 203 32.50 -17.40 6.52
CA LEU A 203 33.14 -18.70 6.69
C LEU A 203 32.35 -19.80 5.95
N ASN A 204 33.05 -20.32 4.96
CA ASN A 204 32.96 -21.66 4.39
C ASN A 204 32.59 -22.73 5.44
N HIS A 205 31.58 -23.55 5.13
CA HIS A 205 31.53 -24.92 5.64
C HIS A 205 31.55 -25.88 4.45
N GLU A 206 32.47 -26.82 4.56
CA GLU A 206 32.95 -27.74 3.54
C GLU A 206 31.88 -28.60 2.90
N ALA A 207 32.14 -28.90 1.62
CA ALA A 207 31.40 -29.84 0.80
C ALA A 207 31.56 -31.28 1.30
N VAL A 208 30.44 -32.00 1.39
CA VAL A 208 30.43 -33.46 1.32
C VAL A 208 29.90 -33.84 -0.06
N GLN A 209 30.80 -34.35 -0.90
CA GLN A 209 30.48 -35.00 -2.17
C GLN A 209 29.84 -36.37 -1.90
N MET A 210 28.70 -36.64 -2.51
CA MET A 210 28.18 -38.00 -2.72
C MET A 210 27.75 -38.14 -4.18
N SER A 211 28.20 -39.27 -4.74
CA SER A 211 28.23 -39.78 -6.11
C SER A 211 26.96 -39.68 -6.98
N GLU A 212 27.22 -39.58 -8.29
CA GLU A 212 26.31 -39.73 -9.43
C GLU A 212 25.57 -41.08 -9.46
N GLY A 213 24.31 -41.03 -9.91
CA GLY A 213 23.54 -42.16 -10.40
C GLY A 213 22.39 -41.65 -11.29
N GLU A 214 22.39 -42.05 -12.56
CA GLU A 214 21.32 -41.81 -13.56
C GLU A 214 20.89 -43.18 -14.14
N PRO A 215 19.78 -43.32 -14.89
CA PRO A 215 18.36 -42.99 -14.65
C PRO A 215 17.47 -44.27 -14.87
N PRO A 216 16.11 -44.23 -15.01
CA PRO A 216 15.48 -43.80 -16.27
C PRO A 216 14.07 -43.16 -16.16
N GLY A 217 13.72 -42.34 -17.16
CA GLY A 217 12.40 -42.45 -17.80
C GLY A 217 11.31 -41.43 -17.44
N GLY A 218 11.25 -40.35 -18.23
CA GLY A 218 9.98 -39.81 -18.75
C GLY A 218 9.30 -38.68 -17.97
N ALA A 219 9.45 -37.43 -18.45
CA ALA A 219 8.34 -36.62 -18.98
C ALA A 219 8.67 -35.11 -19.05
N SER A 220 8.38 -34.53 -20.22
CA SER A 220 7.99 -33.13 -20.45
C SER A 220 9.00 -32.01 -20.12
N THR A 221 9.90 -31.73 -21.07
CA THR A 221 10.67 -30.47 -21.10
C THR A 221 9.72 -29.29 -21.38
N LEU A 222 9.45 -28.48 -20.34
CA LEU A 222 8.79 -27.18 -20.47
C LEU A 222 9.60 -26.24 -21.39
N ARG A 223 9.01 -25.80 -22.51
CA ARG A 223 9.57 -24.73 -23.36
C ARG A 223 9.67 -23.43 -22.55
N ARG A 224 10.84 -23.14 -21.97
CA ARG A 224 11.18 -21.80 -21.49
C ARG A 224 11.60 -20.93 -22.67
N SER A 225 10.93 -19.79 -22.83
CA SER A 225 11.38 -18.72 -23.73
C SER A 225 12.74 -18.21 -23.26
N ALA A 226 13.79 -18.43 -24.06
CA ALA A 226 15.10 -17.81 -23.86
C ALA A 226 15.09 -16.40 -24.47
N ARG A 227 14.43 -15.44 -23.80
CA ARG A 227 14.56 -14.03 -24.18
C ARG A 227 15.75 -13.41 -23.45
N THR A 228 16.91 -13.43 -24.09
CA THR A 228 18.07 -12.64 -23.66
C THR A 228 17.74 -11.15 -23.82
N ARG A 229 17.63 -10.41 -22.71
CA ARG A 229 17.51 -8.95 -22.72
C ARG A 229 18.90 -8.36 -22.92
N ARG A 230 19.19 -7.84 -24.11
CA ARG A 230 20.38 -7.00 -24.34
C ARG A 230 20.05 -5.55 -23.94
N PRO A 231 20.93 -4.84 -23.23
CA PRO A 231 20.79 -3.41 -23.02
C PRO A 231 20.95 -2.66 -24.36
N PRO A 232 20.26 -1.53 -24.56
CA PRO A 232 20.38 -0.73 -25.78
C PRO A 232 21.79 -0.13 -25.90
N GLU A 233 22.35 -0.18 -27.11
CA GLU A 233 23.60 0.52 -27.46
C GLU A 233 23.40 2.03 -27.26
N ARG A 234 24.27 2.65 -26.48
CA ARG A 234 24.36 4.10 -26.44
C ARG A 234 25.01 4.56 -27.74
N LEU A 235 24.28 5.34 -28.52
CA LEU A 235 24.88 6.20 -29.55
C LEU A 235 25.59 7.32 -28.80
N ASP A 236 26.91 7.27 -28.80
CA ASP A 236 27.74 8.40 -28.39
C ASP A 236 27.58 9.50 -29.46
N LEU A 237 26.81 10.54 -29.12
CA LEU A 237 26.73 11.81 -29.84
C LEU A 237 27.50 12.86 -29.05
#